data_AF-A0A6I2X7L2-F1
#
_entry.id   AF-A0A6I2X7L2-F1
#
_cell.length_a   1.000
_cell.length_b   1.000
_cell.length_c   1.000
_cell.angle_alpha   90.00
_cell.angle_beta   90.00
_cell.angle_gamma   90.00
#
_symmetry.space_group_name_H-M   'P 1'
#
loop_
_entity.id
_entity.type
_entity.pdbx_description
1 polymer ?
#
loop_
_entity_poly.entity_id
_entity_poly.type
_entity_poly.pdbx_seq_one_letter_code
_entity_poly.pdbx_strand_id
1 'polypeptide(L)'
;MDVLIGENPDEVVSINIQEDPEEVKIASARGLLYFQFKDEVVRSVSVVRDVTERYVGEECTWTLTADRGLVFEFESGMLAICTGGDFTTDFFIATAQSNETLVIPDFRQLWESTIEERYETTRQLIPVADLLTESR
;
A
#
# COMPACT_ATOMS: atom_id res chain seq x y z
N MET A 1 7.11 12.53 4.42
CA MET A 1 6.66 13.94 4.39
C MET A 1 5.17 13.90 4.16
N ASP A 2 4.42 14.63 4.96
CA ASP A 2 2.96 14.49 5.00
C ASP A 2 2.37 15.63 4.19
N VAL A 3 1.58 15.30 3.17
CA VAL A 3 0.88 16.27 2.33
C VAL A 3 -0.59 16.25 2.70
N LEU A 4 -1.11 17.39 3.16
CA LEU A 4 -2.51 17.56 3.54
C LEU A 4 -3.28 18.11 2.33
N ILE A 5 -4.30 17.38 1.88
CA ILE A 5 -5.19 17.79 0.77
C ILE A 5 -6.62 17.86 1.32
N GLY A 6 -7.18 19.07 1.40
CA GLY A 6 -8.58 19.28 1.81
C GLY A 6 -8.91 20.77 1.97
N GLU A 7 -10.11 21.19 1.53
CA GLU A 7 -10.66 22.54 1.78
C GLU A 7 -11.36 22.65 3.14
N ASN A 8 -11.62 21.51 3.79
CA ASN A 8 -12.31 21.40 5.07
C ASN A 8 -11.37 20.75 6.10
N PRO A 9 -11.07 21.39 7.25
CA PRO A 9 -10.10 20.88 8.23
C PRO A 9 -10.49 19.56 8.90
N ASP A 10 -11.75 19.13 8.76
CA ASP A 10 -12.24 17.83 9.25
C ASP A 10 -12.14 16.70 8.19
N GLU A 11 -11.75 17.02 6.94
CA GLU A 11 -11.59 16.07 5.81
C GLU A 11 -10.18 16.16 5.23
N VAL A 12 -9.17 16.13 6.10
CA VAL A 12 -7.79 16.21 5.65
C VAL A 12 -7.33 14.82 5.21
N VAL A 13 -7.29 14.60 3.90
CA VAL A 13 -6.63 13.42 3.31
C VAL A 13 -5.12 13.65 3.41
N SER A 14 -4.41 12.76 4.10
CA SER A 14 -2.96 12.81 4.15
C SER A 14 -2.34 11.84 3.15
N ILE A 15 -1.34 12.31 2.41
CA ILE A 15 -0.50 11.45 1.56
C ILE A 15 0.88 11.36 2.20
N ASN A 16 1.29 10.13 2.50
CA ASN A 16 2.58 9.80 3.07
C ASN A 16 3.47 9.15 1.99
N ILE A 17 4.48 9.89 1.55
CA ILE A 17 5.51 9.37 0.64
C ILE A 17 6.71 8.93 1.50
N GLN A 18 7.03 7.63 1.47
CA GLN A 18 8.23 7.09 2.12
C GLN A 18 9.43 7.19 1.18
N GLU A 19 10.22 8.22 1.38
CA GLU A 19 11.54 8.41 0.77
C GLU A 19 12.51 8.86 1.87
N ASP A 20 13.83 8.66 1.68
CA ASP A 20 14.85 9.19 2.58
C ASP A 20 14.67 10.71 2.71
N PRO A 21 14.59 11.30 3.93
CA PRO A 21 14.39 12.73 4.13
C PRO A 21 15.38 13.63 3.36
N GLU A 22 16.61 13.17 3.14
CA GLU A 22 17.60 13.88 2.33
C GLU A 22 17.26 13.79 0.83
N GLU A 23 16.84 12.61 0.36
CA GLU A 23 16.39 12.42 -1.02
C GLU A 23 15.11 13.21 -1.33
N VAL A 24 14.17 13.30 -0.39
CA VAL A 24 12.93 14.11 -0.53
C VAL A 24 13.26 15.58 -0.73
N LYS A 25 14.18 16.13 0.06
CA LYS A 25 14.59 17.52 -0.10
C LYS A 25 15.25 17.76 -1.46
N ILE A 26 16.10 16.84 -1.90
CA ILE A 26 16.80 16.91 -3.19
C ILE A 26 15.82 16.76 -4.36
N ALA A 27 14.91 15.79 -4.31
CA ALA A 27 13.91 15.51 -5.33
C ALA A 27 12.84 16.61 -5.40
N SER A 28 12.43 17.17 -4.25
CA SER A 28 11.58 18.36 -4.18
C SER A 28 12.28 19.58 -4.78
N ALA A 29 13.55 19.83 -4.43
CA ALA A 29 14.33 20.94 -5.00
C ALA A 29 14.55 20.80 -6.52
N ARG A 30 14.53 19.58 -7.04
CA ARG A 30 14.62 19.28 -8.48
C ARG A 30 13.26 19.25 -9.19
N GLY A 31 12.15 19.43 -8.47
CA GLY A 31 10.80 19.32 -9.01
C GLY A 31 10.44 17.92 -9.47
N LEU A 32 11.13 16.87 -8.98
CA LEU A 32 10.97 15.48 -9.39
C LEU A 32 10.09 14.67 -8.42
N LEU A 33 9.75 15.23 -7.26
CA LEU A 33 8.98 14.56 -6.22
C LEU A 33 7.62 14.00 -6.71
N TYR A 34 7.09 14.58 -7.79
CA TYR A 34 5.75 14.27 -8.32
C TYR A 34 5.75 13.68 -9.74
N PHE A 35 6.91 13.39 -10.33
CA PHE A 35 7.02 13.00 -11.75
C PHE A 35 7.79 11.70 -11.98
N GLN A 36 7.82 10.81 -11.00
CA GLN A 36 8.36 9.48 -11.22
C GLN A 36 7.52 8.75 -12.30
N PHE A 37 8.20 8.05 -13.20
CA PHE A 37 7.61 7.28 -14.30
C PHE A 37 6.80 8.11 -15.33
N LYS A 38 7.05 9.42 -15.42
CA LYS A 38 6.39 10.27 -16.41
C LYS A 38 6.68 9.75 -17.82
N ASP A 39 5.63 9.67 -18.65
CA ASP A 39 5.67 9.20 -20.04
C ASP A 39 6.06 7.71 -20.20
N GLU A 40 6.15 6.95 -19.11
CA GLU A 40 6.38 5.51 -19.15
C GLU A 40 5.08 4.71 -19.32
N VAL A 41 5.20 3.56 -19.98
CA VAL A 41 4.08 2.64 -20.17
C VAL A 41 3.94 1.76 -18.93
N VAL A 42 2.72 1.68 -18.39
CA VAL A 42 2.36 0.70 -17.36
C VAL A 42 2.39 -0.70 -17.99
N ARG A 43 3.29 -1.55 -17.51
CA ARG A 43 3.47 -2.94 -17.96
C ARG A 43 2.46 -3.88 -17.31
N SER A 44 2.24 -3.71 -16.01
CA SER A 44 1.30 -4.52 -15.24
C SER A 44 0.69 -3.71 -14.09
N VAL A 45 -0.47 -4.16 -13.62
CA VAL A 45 -1.12 -3.63 -12.43
C VAL A 45 -1.53 -4.80 -11.55
N SER A 46 -1.23 -4.72 -10.25
CA SER A 46 -1.60 -5.73 -9.26
C SER A 46 -2.35 -5.09 -8.09
N VAL A 47 -3.30 -5.82 -7.51
CA VAL A 47 -3.98 -5.47 -6.26
C VAL A 47 -3.13 -5.94 -5.08
N VAL A 48 -2.97 -5.07 -4.09
CA VAL A 48 -2.43 -5.44 -2.78
C VAL A 48 -3.59 -5.94 -1.93
N ARG A 49 -3.62 -7.24 -1.67
CA ARG A 49 -4.64 -7.86 -0.81
C ARG A 49 -4.03 -8.35 0.48
N ASP A 50 -4.58 -7.91 1.59
CA ASP A 50 -4.27 -8.46 2.90
C ASP A 50 -5.37 -9.44 3.31
N VAL A 51 -4.97 -10.63 3.76
CA VAL A 51 -5.84 -11.63 4.37
C VAL A 51 -5.43 -11.77 5.82
N THR A 52 -6.31 -11.34 6.74
CA THR A 52 -6.11 -11.40 8.17
C THR A 52 -6.97 -12.51 8.77
N GLU A 53 -6.35 -13.43 9.49
CA GLU A 53 -6.99 -14.53 10.19
C GLU A 53 -6.86 -14.33 11.69
N ARG A 54 -7.97 -14.48 12.42
CA ARG A 54 -7.99 -14.46 13.88
C ARG A 54 -8.11 -15.87 14.42
N TYR A 55 -7.18 -16.22 15.29
CA TYR A 55 -7.18 -17.49 16.00
C TYR A 55 -7.47 -17.28 17.48
N VAL A 56 -8.34 -18.12 18.05
CA VAL A 56 -8.54 -18.26 19.50
C VAL A 56 -8.04 -19.65 19.88
N GLY A 57 -6.90 -19.70 20.59
CA GLY A 57 -6.11 -20.92 20.68
C GLY A 57 -5.59 -21.37 19.30
N GLU A 58 -5.94 -22.58 18.88
CA GLU A 58 -5.54 -23.14 17.57
C GLU A 58 -6.65 -23.02 16.50
N GLU A 59 -7.85 -22.57 16.87
CA GLU A 59 -8.99 -22.49 15.96
C GLU A 59 -9.07 -21.13 15.27
N CYS A 60 -9.13 -21.12 13.93
CA CYS A 60 -9.42 -19.92 13.16
C CYS A 60 -10.90 -19.57 13.31
N THR A 61 -11.18 -18.43 13.92
CA THR A 61 -12.55 -17.99 14.25
C THR A 61 -13.15 -17.06 13.20
N TRP A 62 -12.31 -16.31 12.48
CA TRP A 62 -12.73 -15.54 11.31
C TRP A 62 -11.56 -15.19 10.40
N THR A 63 -11.90 -14.88 9.16
CA THR A 63 -11.00 -14.37 8.12
C THR A 63 -11.55 -13.07 7.56
N LEU A 64 -10.71 -12.03 7.50
CA LEU A 64 -10.98 -10.75 6.87
C LEU A 64 -10.10 -10.62 5.64
N THR A 65 -10.70 -10.27 4.51
CA THR A 65 -9.99 -9.99 3.27
C THR A 65 -10.20 -8.54 2.89
N ALA A 66 -9.12 -7.80 2.69
CA ALA A 66 -9.16 -6.38 2.34
C ALA A 66 -8.20 -6.07 1.18
N ASP A 67 -8.72 -5.41 0.15
CA ASP A 67 -7.91 -4.83 -0.92
C ASP A 67 -7.42 -3.46 -0.48
N ARG A 68 -6.11 -3.36 -0.25
CA ARG A 68 -5.45 -2.19 0.34
C ARG A 68 -4.99 -1.18 -0.67
N GLY A 69 -4.81 -1.57 -1.93
CA GLY A 69 -4.17 -0.69 -2.88
C GLY A 69 -3.82 -1.36 -4.19
N LEU A 70 -3.06 -0.62 -4.98
CA LEU A 70 -2.58 -1.03 -6.28
C LEU A 70 -1.06 -0.86 -6.36
N VAL A 71 -0.42 -1.78 -7.07
CA VAL A 71 0.97 -1.67 -7.51
C VAL A 71 0.97 -1.58 -9.03
N PHE A 72 1.58 -0.53 -9.54
CA PHE A 72 1.83 -0.30 -10.95
C PHE A 72 3.29 -0.66 -11.25
N GLU A 73 3.50 -1.49 -12.25
CA GLU A 73 4.82 -1.78 -12.79
C GLU A 73 5.04 -0.96 -14.06
N PHE A 74 6.17 -0.26 -14.11
CA PHE A 74 6.67 0.50 -15.25
C PHE A 74 7.93 -0.15 -15.81
N GLU A 75 8.53 0.42 -16.86
CA GLU A 75 9.78 -0.10 -17.40
C GLU A 75 10.96 0.14 -16.45
N SER A 76 11.00 1.29 -15.79
CA SER A 76 12.11 1.67 -14.92
C SER A 76 11.89 1.35 -13.43
N GLY A 77 10.71 0.86 -13.04
CA GLY A 77 10.43 0.54 -11.64
C GLY A 77 8.96 0.28 -11.33
N MET A 78 8.60 0.45 -10.06
CA MET A 78 7.28 0.16 -9.51
C MET A 78 6.79 1.29 -8.61
N LEU A 79 5.47 1.46 -8.57
CA LEU A 79 4.75 2.42 -7.73
C LEU A 79 3.62 1.68 -7.00
N ALA A 80 3.67 1.67 -5.67
CA ALA A 80 2.56 1.22 -4.83
C ALA A 80 1.78 2.42 -4.30
N ILE A 81 0.45 2.36 -4.40
CA ILE A 81 -0.48 3.30 -3.77
C ILE A 81 -1.43 2.48 -2.92
N CYS A 82 -1.32 2.61 -1.60
CA CYS A 82 -2.07 1.83 -0.63
C CYS A 82 -2.79 2.73 0.38
N THR A 83 -3.89 2.25 0.95
CA THR A 83 -4.54 2.87 2.12
C THR A 83 -3.68 2.67 3.36
N GLY A 84 -3.61 3.68 4.22
CA GLY A 84 -2.82 3.69 5.46
C GLY A 84 -3.38 2.84 6.61
N GLY A 85 -4.54 2.20 6.43
CA GLY A 85 -5.18 1.36 7.45
C GLY A 85 -6.59 0.93 7.06
N ASP A 86 -7.28 0.21 7.95
CA ASP A 86 -8.64 -0.31 7.74
C ASP A 86 -9.72 0.77 7.64
N PHE A 87 -9.50 1.93 8.26
CA PHE A 87 -10.51 2.98 8.42
C PHE A 87 -9.94 4.38 8.26
N THR A 88 -8.75 4.53 7.67
CA THR A 88 -8.10 5.83 7.50
C THR A 88 -8.31 6.36 6.10
N THR A 89 -8.38 7.69 5.98
CA THR A 89 -8.34 8.41 4.70
C THR A 89 -6.92 8.62 4.20
N ASP A 90 -5.93 8.02 4.86
CA ASP A 90 -4.53 8.23 4.54
C ASP A 90 -4.11 7.34 3.37
N PHE A 91 -3.36 7.91 2.45
CA PHE A 91 -2.72 7.16 1.38
C PHE A 91 -1.22 7.07 1.62
N PHE A 92 -0.71 5.89 1.37
CA PHE A 92 0.69 5.55 1.40
C PHE A 92 1.18 5.34 -0.03
N ILE A 93 2.28 6.01 -0.38
CA ILE A 93 2.93 5.87 -1.67
C ILE A 93 4.37 5.37 -1.44
N ALA A 94 4.71 4.25 -2.07
CA ALA A 94 6.07 3.72 -2.15
C ALA A 94 6.49 3.52 -3.59
N THR A 95 7.78 3.70 -3.85
CA THR A 95 8.39 3.43 -5.15
C THR A 95 9.58 2.51 -4.97
N ALA A 96 9.88 1.72 -6.00
CA ALA A 96 11.01 0.79 -5.98
C ALA A 96 11.48 0.48 -7.39
N GLN A 97 12.68 -0.08 -7.52
CA GLN A 97 13.20 -0.50 -8.83
C GLN A 97 12.63 -1.86 -9.27
N SER A 98 12.14 -2.66 -8.32
CA SER A 98 11.65 -4.00 -8.57
C SER A 98 10.72 -4.47 -7.45
N ASN A 99 10.03 -5.58 -7.68
CA ASN A 99 9.11 -6.15 -6.70
C ASN A 99 9.83 -6.62 -5.43
N GLU A 100 11.07 -7.09 -5.56
CA GLU A 100 11.90 -7.54 -4.44
C GLU A 100 12.32 -6.39 -3.50
N THR A 101 12.39 -5.18 -4.04
CA THR A 101 12.82 -3.98 -3.30
C THR A 101 11.64 -3.09 -2.88
N LEU A 102 10.42 -3.44 -3.31
CA LEU A 102 9.21 -2.71 -2.95
C LEU A 102 8.80 -2.99 -1.52
N VAL A 103 8.96 -1.98 -0.66
CA VAL A 103 8.54 -2.05 0.74
C VAL A 103 7.17 -1.39 0.87
N ILE A 104 6.13 -2.22 0.98
CA ILE A 104 4.79 -1.74 1.36
C ILE A 104 4.70 -1.85 2.89
N PRO A 105 4.45 -0.74 3.62
CA PRO A 105 4.32 -0.73 5.05
C PRO A 105 3.33 -1.76 5.51
N ASP A 106 3.65 -2.23 6.70
CA ASP A 106 2.89 -3.21 7.37
C ASP A 106 1.86 -2.53 8.27
N PHE A 107 0.60 -2.53 7.81
CA PHE A 107 -0.51 -1.98 8.57
C PHE A 107 -1.03 -2.95 9.65
N ARG A 108 -0.34 -4.09 9.88
CA ARG A 108 -0.64 -5.09 10.93
C ARG A 108 -0.67 -4.52 12.35
N GLN A 109 -0.05 -3.35 12.59
CA GLN A 109 0.02 -2.74 13.93
C GLN A 109 -1.35 -2.42 14.57
N LEU A 110 -2.46 -2.55 13.85
CA LEU A 110 -3.79 -2.31 14.39
C LEU A 110 -4.35 -3.46 15.25
N TRP A 111 -3.82 -4.69 15.15
CA TRP A 111 -4.40 -5.87 15.81
C TRP A 111 -3.51 -6.37 16.95
N GLU A 112 -3.91 -6.09 18.19
CA GLU A 112 -3.20 -6.55 19.38
C GLU A 112 -3.41 -8.05 19.60
N SER A 113 -2.32 -8.82 19.66
CA SER A 113 -2.36 -10.23 20.04
C SER A 113 -2.24 -10.38 21.56
N THR A 114 -2.99 -11.32 22.12
CA THR A 114 -2.93 -11.73 23.53
C THR A 114 -2.48 -13.20 23.64
N ILE A 115 -2.40 -13.73 24.87
CA ILE A 115 -2.11 -15.17 25.08
C ILE A 115 -3.24 -16.05 24.49
N GLU A 116 -4.48 -15.57 24.50
CA GLU A 116 -5.65 -16.33 24.07
C GLU A 116 -5.97 -16.12 22.59
N GLU A 117 -5.48 -15.04 22.00
CA GLU A 117 -5.89 -14.55 20.70
C GLU A 117 -4.70 -14.07 19.89
N ARG A 118 -4.54 -14.60 18.67
CA ARG A 118 -3.48 -14.19 17.74
C ARG A 118 -4.06 -13.84 16.38
N TYR A 119 -3.36 -12.94 15.71
CA TYR A 119 -3.69 -12.47 14.37
C TYR A 119 -2.56 -12.81 13.42
N GLU A 120 -2.88 -13.45 12.30
CA GLU A 120 -1.93 -13.65 11.22
C GLU A 120 -2.43 -12.92 9.99
N THR A 121 -1.58 -12.09 9.40
CA THR A 121 -1.91 -11.40 8.16
C THR A 121 -0.90 -11.77 7.09
N THR A 122 -1.43 -12.25 5.97
CA THR A 122 -0.67 -12.55 4.77
C THR A 122 -1.01 -11.54 3.70
N ARG A 123 0.02 -10.97 3.07
CA ARG A 123 -0.12 -10.05 1.93
C ARG A 123 0.08 -10.77 0.62
N GLN A 124 -0.76 -10.45 -0.36
CA GLN A 124 -0.72 -10.98 -1.71
C GLN A 124 -0.70 -9.83 -2.71
N LEU A 125 0.09 -9.99 -3.77
CA LEU A 125 0.02 -9.15 -4.96
C LEU A 125 -0.69 -9.95 -6.05
N ILE A 126 -1.90 -9.52 -6.40
CA ILE A 126 -2.77 -10.24 -7.34
C ILE A 126 -2.83 -9.45 -8.64
N PRO A 127 -2.32 -9.99 -9.77
CA PRO A 127 -2.43 -9.31 -11.05
C PRO A 127 -3.89 -9.00 -11.39
N VAL A 128 -4.19 -7.76 -11.78
CA VAL A 128 -5.56 -7.36 -12.16
C VAL A 128 -6.08 -8.17 -13.35
N ALA A 129 -5.18 -8.59 -14.24
CA ALA A 129 -5.52 -9.47 -15.36
C ALA A 129 -6.20 -10.77 -14.92
N ASP A 130 -5.74 -11.37 -13.81
CA ASP A 130 -6.26 -12.64 -13.29
C ASP A 130 -7.69 -12.47 -12.75
N LEU A 131 -7.97 -11.33 -12.11
CA LEU A 131 -9.30 -11.00 -11.56
C LEU A 131 -10.35 -10.77 -12.67
N LEU A 132 -9.93 -10.23 -13.81
CA LEU A 132 -10.82 -9.97 -14.94
C LEU A 132 -11.21 -11.23 -15.70
N THR A 133 -10.36 -12.26 -15.66
CA THR A 133 -10.66 -13.57 -16.27
C THR A 133 -11.70 -14.37 -15.50
N GLU A 134 -11.81 -14.20 -14.18
CA GLU A 134 -12.83 -14.88 -13.36
C GLU A 134 -14.25 -14.33 -13.55
N SER A 135 -14.37 -13.16 -14.19
CA SER A 135 -15.64 -12.45 -14.41
C SER A 135 -16.28 -12.72 -15.79
N ARG A 136 -15.70 -13.62 -16.60
CA ARG A 136 -16.19 -14.01 -17.94
C ARG A 136 -16.66 -15.45 -17.96
#